data_AF-A0A847A1R6-F1
#
_entry.id   AF-A0A847A1R6-F1
#
_cell.length_a   1.000
_cell.length_b   1.000
_cell.length_c   1.000
_cell.angle_alpha   90.00
_cell.angle_beta   90.00
_cell.angle_gamma   90.00
#
_symmetry.space_group_name_H-M   'P 1'
#
loop_
_entity.id
_entity.type
_entity.pdbx_description
1 polymer ?
#
loop_
_entity_poly.entity_id
_entity_poly.type
_entity_poly.pdbx_seq_one_letter_code
_entity_poly.pdbx_strand_id
1 'polypeptide(L)' 'MAEKTQGVVDWFEPKKGYGFIKCEVKVFLHYKQIVDGTEWTLKAGDKVEFELEPEDVVLTSKKVMRIG' A
#
# COMPACT_ATOMS: atom_id res chain seq x y z
N MET A 1 15.93 7.32 -5.40
CA MET A 1 16.46 6.07 -4.81
C MET A 1 15.28 5.47 -4.07
N ALA A 2 14.78 4.31 -4.49
CA ALA A 2 13.64 3.70 -3.82
C ALA A 2 14.11 3.15 -2.46
N GLU A 3 13.42 3.54 -1.38
CA GLU A 3 13.80 3.09 -0.04
C GLU A 3 13.13 1.76 0.26
N LYS A 4 13.95 0.69 0.36
CA LYS A 4 13.47 -0.64 0.75
C LYS A 4 13.00 -0.61 2.20
N THR A 5 11.73 -0.89 2.39
CA THR A 5 11.06 -0.90 3.69
C THR A 5 10.48 -2.28 3.94
N GLN A 6 10.50 -2.72 5.20
CA GLN A 6 9.89 -3.97 5.62
C GLN A 6 8.67 -3.69 6.48
N GLY A 7 7.67 -4.55 6.38
CA GLY A 7 6.43 -4.43 7.16
C GLY A 7 5.69 -5.74 7.28
N VAL A 8 4.56 -5.69 7.98
CA VAL A 8 3.68 -6.84 8.17
C VAL A 8 2.34 -6.51 7.53
N VAL A 9 1.81 -7.40 6.71
CA VAL A 9 0.50 -7.24 6.08
C VAL A 9 -0.55 -7.18 7.19
N ASP A 10 -1.27 -6.07 7.29
CA ASP A 10 -2.34 -5.88 8.26
C ASP A 10 -3.58 -6.67 7.81
N TRP A 11 -3.93 -6.50 6.54
CA TRP A 11 -4.94 -7.28 5.84
C TRP A 11 -4.81 -7.06 4.34
N PHE A 12 -5.28 -8.05 3.57
CA PHE A 12 -5.33 -7.97 2.12
C PHE A 12 -6.57 -8.70 1.62
N GLU A 13 -7.36 -8.05 0.76
CA GLU A 13 -8.58 -8.63 0.23
C GLU A 13 -8.36 -9.00 -1.26
N PRO A 14 -8.04 -10.27 -1.56
CA PRO A 14 -7.68 -10.69 -2.92
C PRO A 14 -8.80 -10.45 -3.93
N LYS A 15 -10.06 -10.54 -3.49
CA LYS A 15 -11.25 -10.27 -4.32
C LYS A 15 -11.31 -8.82 -4.80
N LYS A 16 -10.85 -7.88 -3.97
CA LYS A 16 -10.80 -6.45 -4.33
C LYS A 16 -9.44 -6.04 -4.90
N GLY A 17 -8.40 -6.83 -4.65
CA GLY A 17 -7.04 -6.58 -5.14
C GLY A 17 -6.29 -5.49 -4.36
N TYR A 18 -6.71 -5.16 -3.14
CA TYR A 18 -5.98 -4.19 -2.32
C TYR A 18 -5.95 -4.57 -0.84
N GLY A 19 -5.03 -3.94 -0.12
CA GLY A 19 -4.83 -4.15 1.30
C GLY A 19 -3.95 -3.07 1.91
N PHE A 20 -3.48 -3.35 3.12
CA PHE A 20 -2.56 -2.47 3.84
C PHE A 20 -1.45 -3.25 4.51
N ILE A 21 -0.29 -2.60 4.59
CA ILE A 21 0.88 -3.08 5.31
C ILE A 21 1.10 -2.15 6.50
N LYS A 22 1.34 -2.76 7.65
CA LYS A 22 1.68 -2.11 8.91
C LYS A 22 3.21 -2.09 9.06
N CYS A 23 3.77 -0.90 8.95
CA CYS A 23 5.13 -0.60 9.39
C CYS A 23 5.10 0.69 10.23
N GLU A 24 6.17 1.49 10.23
CA GLU A 24 6.19 2.81 10.87
C GLU A 24 5.13 3.76 10.28
N VAL A 25 4.80 3.58 9.01
CA VAL A 25 3.72 4.28 8.32
C VAL A 25 2.69 3.27 7.80
N LYS A 26 1.43 3.68 7.65
CA LYS A 26 0.40 2.80 7.06
C LYS A 26 0.52 2.85 5.54
N VAL A 27 0.99 1.76 4.94
CA VAL A 27 1.26 1.69 3.50
C VAL A 27 0.11 1.00 2.78
N PHE A 28 -0.40 1.64 1.72
CA PHE A 28 -1.39 1.03 0.84
C PHE A 28 -0.73 0.04 -0.11
N LEU A 29 -1.35 -1.12 -0.29
CA LEU A 29 -0.87 -2.19 -1.12
C LEU A 29 -1.91 -2.50 -2.21
N HIS A 30 -1.48 -2.46 -3.48
CA HIS A 30 -2.31 -2.86 -4.61
C HIS A 30 -1.75 -4.12 -5.29
N TYR A 31 -2.62 -5.02 -5.72
CA TYR A 31 -2.22 -6.33 -6.28
C TYR A 31 -1.26 -6.21 -7.48
N LYS A 32 -1.37 -5.12 -8.27
CA LYS A 32 -0.50 -4.86 -9.42
C LYS A 32 0.98 -4.69 -9.05
N GLN A 33 1.28 -4.36 -7.80
CA GLN A 33 2.65 -4.15 -7.32
C GLN A 33 3.27 -5.42 -6.75
N ILE A 34 2.52 -6.52 -6.68
CA ILE A 34 3.03 -7.81 -6.22
C ILE A 34 3.78 -8.46 -7.39
N VAL A 35 5.11 -8.41 -7.33
CA VAL A 35 6.01 -8.92 -8.38
C VAL A 35 6.33 -10.41 -8.20
N ASP A 36 6.00 -10.96 -7.02
CA ASP A 36 6.26 -12.36 -6.72
C ASP A 36 5.22 -13.22 -7.47
N GLY A 37 5.71 -14.08 -8.38
CA GLY A 37 4.90 -15.03 -9.15
C GLY A 37 4.17 -16.08 -8.30
N THR A 38 4.17 -15.91 -6.97
CA THR A 38 3.28 -16.58 -6.03
C THR A 38 1.90 -15.94 -6.10
N GLU A 39 1.21 -16.35 -7.15
CA GLU A 39 -0.19 -16.11 -7.44
C GLU A 39 -1.10 -16.23 -6.18
N TRP A 40 -1.58 -15.06 -5.71
CA TRP A 40 -2.92 -14.80 -5.14
C TRP A 40 -3.23 -14.80 -3.65
N THR A 41 -2.33 -14.53 -2.69
CA THR A 41 -2.78 -13.86 -1.43
C THR A 41 -1.62 -13.58 -0.50
N LEU A 42 -1.30 -12.31 -0.31
CA LEU A 42 -0.76 -11.88 0.96
C LEU A 42 -1.83 -12.10 2.04
N LYS A 43 -1.45 -12.62 3.20
CA LYS A 43 -2.35 -12.82 4.35
C LYS A 43 -1.97 -11.88 5.46
N ALA A 44 -2.94 -11.59 6.33
CA ALA A 44 -2.67 -10.85 7.54
C ALA A 44 -1.58 -11.56 8.36
N GLY A 45 -0.54 -10.83 8.76
CA GLY A 45 0.62 -11.35 9.49
C GLY A 45 1.83 -11.71 8.62
N ASP A 46 1.71 -11.72 7.29
CA ASP A 46 2.86 -11.98 6.42
C ASP A 46 3.89 -10.85 6.48
N LYS A 47 5.16 -11.21 6.59
CA LYS A 47 6.28 -10.27 6.50
C LYS A 47 6.61 -10.03 5.04
N VAL A 48 6.63 -8.76 4.65
CA VAL A 48 6.85 -8.33 3.27
C VAL A 48 7.92 -7.24 3.23
N GLU A 49 8.73 -7.28 2.18
CA GLU A 49 9.66 -6.21 1.81
C GLU A 49 9.11 -5.51 0.57
N PHE A 50 9.09 -4.19 0.58
CA PHE A 50 8.57 -3.37 -0.50
C PHE A 50 9.39 -2.09 -0.62
N GLU A 51 9.40 -1.53 -1.81
CA GLU A 51 10.09 -0.28 -2.09
C GLU A 51 9.08 0.87 -1.98
N LEU A 52 9.34 1.80 -1.05
CA LEU A 52 8.60 3.05 -1.02
C LEU A 52 9.21 3.97 -2.07
N GLU A 53 8.45 4.18 -3.13
CA GLU A 53 8.70 5.28 -4.04
C GLU A 53 7.92 6.49 -3.55
N PRO A 54 8.57 7.62 -3.27
CA PRO A 54 7.87 8.89 -3.15
C PRO A 54 7.35 9.24 -4.55
N GLU A 55 6.22 8.68 -4.95
CA GLU A 55 5.43 9.27 -6.03
C GLU A 55 5.11 10.71 -5.58
N ASP A 56 5.59 11.68 -6.35
CA ASP A 56 5.39 13.11 -6.18
C ASP A 56 4.09 13.40 -5.44
N VAL A 57 4.21 13.93 -4.22
CA VAL A 57 3.12 14.18 -3.28
C VAL A 57 1.90 14.75 -4.00
N VAL A 58 0.91 13.91 -4.34
CA VAL A 58 -0.34 14.43 -4.90
C VAL A 58 -1.27 14.80 -3.75
N LEU A 59 -0.99 15.94 -3.11
CA LEU A 59 -1.97 16.63 -2.27
C LEU A 59 -3.12 17.09 -3.19
N THR A 60 -4.20 16.30 -3.25
CA THR A 60 -5.39 16.69 -4.01
C THR A 60 -6.59 16.84 -3.10
N SER A 61 -6.93 18.09 -2.83
CA SER A 61 -8.25 18.47 -2.34
C SER A 61 -9.25 18.41 -3.50
N LYS A 62 -10.25 17.53 -3.43
CA LYS A 62 -11.38 17.52 -4.37
C LYS A 62 -12.59 18.24 -3.75
N LYS A 63 -13.08 19.28 -4.43
CA LYS A 63 -14.28 20.09 -4.09
C LYS A 63 -14.22 20.79 -2.72
N VAL A 64 -13.38 21.81 -2.61
CA VAL A 64 -13.43 22.75 -1.48
C VAL A 64 -14.57 23.75 -1.74
N MET A 65 -15.52 23.85 -0.80
CA MET A 65 -16.59 24.85 -0.82
C MET A 65 -16.35 25.88 0.30
N ARG A 66 -16.66 27.16 0.05
CA ARG A 66 -16.66 28.19 1.08
C ARG A 66 -17.89 27.99 1.98
N ILE A 67 -17.67 27.78 3.27
CA ILE A 67 -18.77 27.82 4.24
C ILE A 67 -19.09 29.30 4.50
N GLY A 68 -20.34 29.66 4.24
CA GLY A 68 -21.01 30.89 4.63
C GLY A 68 -22.42 30.52 5.07
#